data_AF-W1PEN9-F1
#
_entry.id   AF-W1PEN9-F1
#
_cell.length_a   1.000
_cell.length_b   1.000
_cell.length_c   1.000
_cell.angle_alpha   90.00
_cell.angle_beta   90.00
_cell.angle_gamma   90.00
#
_symmetry.space_group_name_H-M   'P 1'
#
loop_
_entity.id
_entity.type
_entity.pdbx_description
1 polymer ?
#
loop_
_entity_poly.entity_id
_entity_poly.type
_entity_poly.pdbx_seq_one_letter_code
_entity_poly.pdbx_strand_id
1 'polypeptide(L)'
;MINLAGHCEPYSNGCTGLSDDITSCQSQGVKVILSIGGGGAGSYYLASSDDTKQVARYLWNNYLGGHSSSRPLGDAVLDFDVEGGTNQHWDELARTLSGFSRRGKKVYLTATPERQCPFPDAWIGGALKTGLFDYVWVQFYNNPPCQYAGDLTNLEDAWKQWMSSIQTTKVFLGLPAAPEATGSGFIPADTLTSQVLPGIKGLKSMEGSCCGPNTMMIRLAIAPPLKATFETFGQNHIT
;
A
#
# COMPACT_ATOMS: atom_id res chain seq x y z
N MET A 1 -6.42 10.30 13.79
CA MET A 1 -6.81 9.15 14.63
C MET A 1 -7.03 7.96 13.71
N ILE A 2 -6.64 6.75 14.11
CA ILE A 2 -6.80 5.55 13.29
C ILE A 2 -8.29 5.21 13.15
N ASN A 3 -8.73 4.79 11.97
CA ASN A 3 -10.10 4.35 11.73
C ASN A 3 -10.06 2.90 11.28
N LEU A 4 -10.41 1.98 12.17
CA LEU A 4 -10.53 0.55 11.89
C LEU A 4 -11.99 0.11 11.77
N ALA A 5 -12.86 1.03 11.33
CA ALA A 5 -14.30 0.84 11.25
C ALA A 5 -14.87 0.26 12.55
N GLY A 6 -15.58 -0.86 12.48
CA GLY A 6 -16.20 -1.51 13.64
C GLY A 6 -15.29 -2.52 14.36
N HIS A 7 -14.02 -2.63 13.99
CA HIS A 7 -13.14 -3.68 14.54
C HIS A 7 -12.57 -3.34 15.91
N CYS A 8 -12.43 -2.05 16.23
CA CYS A 8 -12.03 -1.59 17.56
C CYS A 8 -12.37 -0.11 17.72
N GLU A 9 -12.44 0.33 18.98
CA GLU A 9 -12.78 1.71 19.34
C GLU A 9 -11.51 2.49 19.76
N PRO A 10 -10.91 3.31 18.87
CA PRO A 10 -9.65 4.00 19.14
C PRO A 10 -9.75 5.03 20.26
N TYR A 11 -10.93 5.62 20.51
CA TYR A 11 -11.11 6.63 21.55
C TYR A 11 -11.02 6.06 22.98
N SER A 12 -11.11 4.73 23.13
CA SER A 12 -11.09 4.03 24.42
C SER A 12 -9.84 3.16 24.63
N ASN A 13 -8.80 3.32 23.79
CA ASN A 13 -7.66 2.41 23.69
C ASN A 13 -8.05 0.96 23.32
N GLY A 14 -9.25 0.75 22.78
CA GLY A 14 -9.78 -0.58 22.43
C GLY A 14 -9.05 -1.27 21.28
N CYS A 15 -8.19 -0.56 20.55
CA CYS A 15 -7.41 -1.13 19.43
C CYS A 15 -6.08 -1.77 19.87
N THR A 16 -5.69 -1.64 21.13
CA THR A 16 -4.45 -2.25 21.67
C THR A 16 -4.48 -3.77 21.62
N GLY A 17 -5.65 -4.40 21.71
CA GLY A 17 -5.81 -5.86 21.59
C GLY A 17 -5.38 -6.43 20.24
N LEU A 18 -5.31 -5.61 19.18
CA LEU A 18 -4.82 -6.03 17.87
C LEU A 18 -3.31 -6.26 17.85
N SER A 19 -2.56 -5.86 18.88
CA SER A 19 -1.10 -6.06 18.94
C SER A 19 -0.72 -7.53 18.87
N ASP A 20 -1.45 -8.39 19.57
CA ASP A 20 -1.20 -9.83 19.61
C ASP A 20 -1.47 -10.47 18.24
N ASP A 21 -2.53 -10.04 17.56
CA ASP A 21 -2.84 -10.50 16.20
C ASP A 21 -1.76 -10.06 15.20
N ILE A 22 -1.29 -8.82 15.29
CA ILE A 22 -0.23 -8.29 14.43
C ILE A 22 1.06 -9.07 14.63
N THR A 23 1.47 -9.29 15.88
CA THR A 23 2.70 -10.04 16.20
C THR A 23 2.59 -11.51 15.82
N SER A 24 1.42 -12.13 15.99
CA SER A 24 1.12 -13.48 15.52
C SER A 24 1.28 -13.60 14.01
N CYS A 25 0.71 -12.66 13.23
CA CYS A 25 0.90 -12.61 11.78
C CYS A 25 2.39 -12.47 11.42
N GLN A 26 3.09 -11.54 12.06
CA GLN A 26 4.51 -11.31 11.79
C GLN A 26 5.39 -12.53 12.12
N SER A 27 5.04 -13.29 13.15
CA SER A 27 5.75 -14.55 13.51
C SER A 27 5.65 -15.61 12.42
N GLN A 28 4.60 -15.56 11.59
CA GLN A 28 4.37 -16.42 10.43
C GLN A 28 4.97 -15.85 9.13
N GLY A 29 5.73 -14.76 9.21
CA GLY A 29 6.36 -14.11 8.07
C GLY A 29 5.44 -13.15 7.29
N VAL A 30 4.20 -12.94 7.76
CA VAL A 30 3.26 -11.99 7.17
C VAL A 30 3.71 -10.55 7.44
N LYS A 31 3.68 -9.70 6.41
CA LYS A 31 3.95 -8.27 6.58
C LYS A 31 2.64 -7.56 6.93
N VAL A 32 2.66 -6.76 7.99
CA VAL A 32 1.49 -5.95 8.39
C VAL A 32 1.86 -4.48 8.18
N ILE A 33 1.11 -3.82 7.32
CA ILE A 33 1.42 -2.49 6.82
C ILE A 33 0.35 -1.50 7.32
N LEU A 34 0.80 -0.44 7.99
CA LEU A 34 -0.02 0.71 8.32
C LEU A 34 -0.10 1.62 7.11
N SER A 35 -1.32 1.91 6.67
CA SER A 35 -1.55 2.74 5.50
C SER A 35 -2.14 4.10 5.86
N ILE A 36 -1.57 5.17 5.28
CA ILE A 36 -2.10 6.53 5.43
C ILE A 36 -2.73 6.98 4.12
N GLY A 37 -4.04 7.18 4.21
CA GLY A 37 -4.91 7.74 3.19
C GLY A 37 -6.22 6.97 3.11
N GLY A 38 -6.80 6.92 1.92
CA GLY A 38 -8.02 6.17 1.63
C GLY A 38 -9.04 7.02 0.89
N GLY A 39 -10.14 6.42 0.44
CA GLY A 39 -11.08 6.90 -0.59
C GLY A 39 -11.61 8.35 -0.58
N GLY A 40 -11.27 9.21 0.38
CA GLY A 40 -11.57 10.65 0.41
C GLY A 40 -10.36 11.53 0.05
N ALA A 41 -10.14 11.80 -1.24
CA ALA A 41 -9.17 12.79 -1.69
C ALA A 41 -9.42 14.16 -1.01
N GLY A 42 -8.37 14.80 -0.49
CA GLY A 42 -8.45 16.12 0.15
C GLY A 42 -8.78 16.14 1.65
N SER A 43 -9.04 14.99 2.28
CA SER A 43 -9.29 14.91 3.74
C SER A 43 -8.03 14.74 4.59
N TYR A 44 -6.90 14.44 3.96
CA TYR A 44 -5.57 14.31 4.58
C TYR A 44 -4.53 14.99 3.69
N TYR A 45 -3.71 15.84 4.30
CA TYR A 45 -2.66 16.59 3.62
C TYR A 45 -1.52 16.89 4.59
N LEU A 46 -0.34 17.17 4.04
CA LEU A 46 0.81 17.69 4.77
C LEU A 46 0.93 19.18 4.46
N ALA A 47 0.83 20.03 5.48
CA ALA A 47 0.72 21.48 5.29
C ALA A 47 2.07 22.18 5.05
N SER A 48 3.16 21.57 5.51
CA SER A 48 4.52 22.11 5.39
C SER A 48 5.58 21.04 5.66
N SER A 49 6.85 21.37 5.42
CA SER A 49 7.99 20.53 5.81
C SER A 49 8.07 20.30 7.32
N ASP A 50 7.65 21.26 8.16
CA ASP A 50 7.69 21.09 9.61
C ASP A 50 6.57 20.16 10.08
N ASP A 51 5.36 20.34 9.54
CA ASP A 51 4.23 19.42 9.74
C ASP A 51 4.59 17.99 9.31
N THR A 52 5.26 17.84 8.16
CA THR A 52 5.75 16.55 7.67
C THR A 52 6.72 15.87 8.66
N LYS A 53 7.64 16.63 9.26
CA LYS A 53 8.54 16.10 10.29
C LYS A 53 7.79 15.71 11.56
N GLN A 54 6.78 16.47 11.96
CA GLN A 54 5.94 16.16 13.11
C GLN A 54 5.15 14.87 12.88
N VAL A 55 4.51 14.74 11.72
CA VAL A 55 3.81 13.51 11.30
C VAL A 55 4.77 12.32 11.26
N ALA A 56 5.96 12.46 10.64
CA ALA A 56 6.95 11.39 10.58
C ALA A 56 7.40 10.92 11.98
N ARG A 57 7.64 11.85 12.92
CA ARG A 57 7.99 11.52 14.31
C ARG A 57 6.83 10.84 15.04
N TYR A 58 5.60 11.29 14.81
CA TYR A 58 4.41 10.69 15.39
C TYR A 58 4.27 9.23 14.93
N LEU A 59 4.40 8.98 13.62
CA LEU A 59 4.35 7.62 13.06
C LEU A 59 5.46 6.73 13.61
N TRP A 60 6.69 7.26 13.64
CA TRP A 60 7.83 6.56 14.19
C TRP A 60 7.59 6.11 15.63
N ASN A 61 7.13 7.02 16.49
CA ASN A 61 6.98 6.76 17.93
C ASN A 61 5.77 5.91 18.29
N ASN A 62 4.68 5.95 17.50
CA ASN A 62 3.42 5.31 17.88
C ASN A 62 3.14 3.99 17.14
N TYR A 63 3.76 3.77 15.98
CA TYR A 63 3.46 2.60 15.12
C TYR A 63 4.70 1.89 14.57
N LEU A 64 5.85 2.57 14.49
CA LEU A 64 7.10 1.98 14.01
C LEU A 64 8.05 1.74 15.20
N GLY A 65 9.37 1.81 14.97
CA GLY A 65 10.41 1.45 15.93
C GLY A 65 10.74 2.50 16.99
N GLY A 66 9.98 3.59 17.08
CA GLY A 66 10.09 4.55 18.18
C GLY A 66 9.29 4.14 19.40
N HIS A 67 9.24 5.02 20.40
CA HIS A 67 8.57 4.75 21.68
C HIS A 67 7.58 5.88 22.02
N SER A 68 6.43 5.50 22.56
CA SER A 68 5.37 6.40 23.04
C SER A 68 4.71 5.76 24.25
N SER A 69 4.25 6.57 25.21
CA SER A 69 3.51 6.08 26.39
C SER A 69 2.10 5.60 26.06
N SER A 70 1.57 5.95 24.88
CA SER A 70 0.27 5.51 24.39
C SER A 70 0.41 5.16 22.91
N ARG A 71 0.48 3.85 22.62
CA ARG A 71 0.55 3.32 21.26
C ARG A 71 -0.82 2.75 20.85
N PRO A 72 -1.45 3.26 19.78
CA PRO A 72 -2.82 2.86 19.42
C PRO A 72 -3.00 1.38 19.07
N LEU A 73 -1.94 0.72 18.59
CA LEU A 73 -1.92 -0.72 18.27
C LEU A 73 -0.99 -1.51 19.21
N GLY A 74 -0.73 -1.00 20.40
CA GLY A 74 0.22 -1.60 21.35
C GLY A 74 1.67 -1.60 20.83
N ASP A 75 2.45 -2.59 21.21
CA ASP A 75 3.90 -2.66 20.95
C ASP A 75 4.26 -3.16 19.55
N ALA A 76 3.26 -3.53 18.75
CA ALA A 76 3.45 -3.93 17.36
C ALA A 76 4.19 -2.85 16.55
N VAL A 77 5.15 -3.29 15.73
CA VAL A 77 5.94 -2.46 14.82
C VAL A 77 5.55 -2.80 13.38
N LEU A 78 4.93 -1.84 12.70
CA LEU A 78 4.37 -2.02 11.36
C LEU A 78 5.33 -1.56 10.25
N ASP A 79 5.04 -1.96 9.02
CA ASP A 79 5.59 -1.34 7.80
C ASP A 79 4.65 -0.19 7.37
N PHE A 80 5.07 0.67 6.42
CA PHE A 80 4.35 1.91 6.13
C PHE A 80 3.95 2.07 4.66
N ASP A 81 2.67 2.37 4.39
CA ASP A 81 2.12 2.64 3.06
C ASP A 81 1.68 4.10 2.89
N VAL A 82 2.09 4.71 1.77
CA VAL A 82 1.69 6.06 1.37
C VAL A 82 0.67 5.98 0.24
N GLU A 83 -0.51 6.53 0.47
CA GLU A 83 -1.62 6.49 -0.48
C GLU A 83 -1.88 7.82 -1.22
N GLY A 84 -1.29 8.93 -0.77
CA GLY A 84 -1.42 10.24 -1.42
C GLY A 84 -2.31 11.21 -0.64
N GLY A 85 -3.11 12.04 -1.32
CA GLY A 85 -4.01 13.05 -0.74
C GLY A 85 -3.84 14.43 -1.37
N THR A 86 -2.63 14.98 -1.29
CA THR A 86 -2.13 16.12 -2.09
C THR A 86 -0.90 15.70 -2.88
N ASN A 87 -0.35 16.57 -3.74
CA ASN A 87 0.88 16.29 -4.48
C ASN A 87 2.15 16.88 -3.81
N GLN A 88 2.06 17.25 -2.54
CA GLN A 88 3.12 17.97 -1.82
C GLN A 88 3.61 17.19 -0.60
N HIS A 89 4.91 17.27 -0.33
CA HIS A 89 5.60 16.80 0.88
C HIS A 89 5.62 15.28 1.17
N TRP A 90 4.96 14.44 0.37
CA TRP A 90 5.05 12.97 0.50
C TRP A 90 6.46 12.42 0.29
N ASP A 91 7.26 13.08 -0.56
CA ASP A 91 8.68 12.77 -0.76
C ASP A 91 9.51 13.08 0.49
N GLU A 92 9.24 14.22 1.16
CA GLU A 92 9.86 14.58 2.43
C GLU A 92 9.48 13.59 3.55
N LEU A 93 8.23 13.15 3.58
CA LEU A 93 7.75 12.13 4.52
C LEU A 93 8.51 10.81 4.31
N ALA A 94 8.56 10.32 3.07
CA ALA A 94 9.27 9.09 2.70
C ALA A 94 10.76 9.16 3.07
N ARG A 95 11.44 10.27 2.77
CA ARG A 95 12.84 10.49 3.15
C ARG A 95 13.04 10.48 4.67
N THR A 96 12.15 11.13 5.41
CA THR A 96 12.25 11.21 6.87
C THR A 96 12.05 9.85 7.52
N LEU A 97 11.03 9.09 7.08
CA LEU A 97 10.75 7.74 7.57
C LEU A 97 11.87 6.75 7.21
N SER A 98 12.36 6.79 5.97
CA SER A 98 13.52 6.00 5.54
C SER A 98 14.74 6.29 6.41
N GLY A 99 14.99 7.56 6.75
CA GLY A 99 16.07 7.97 7.64
C GLY A 99 16.03 7.33 9.03
N PHE A 100 14.84 7.01 9.57
CA PHE A 100 14.72 6.32 10.85
C PHE A 100 15.20 4.87 10.81
N SER A 101 15.28 4.25 9.63
CA SER A 101 15.87 2.90 9.48
C SER A 101 17.31 2.83 9.98
N ARG A 102 18.04 3.96 10.05
CA ARG A 102 19.40 4.02 10.62
C ARG A 102 19.43 3.88 12.15
N ARG A 103 18.28 3.98 12.81
CA ARG A 103 18.15 4.00 14.28
C ARG A 103 17.64 2.67 14.85
N GLY A 104 17.44 1.64 14.03
CA GLY A 104 16.90 0.36 14.47
C GLY A 104 16.52 -0.55 13.31
N LYS A 105 15.31 -1.15 13.39
CA LYS A 105 14.75 -2.01 12.34
C LYS A 105 14.51 -1.18 11.07
N LYS A 106 14.79 -1.78 9.90
CA LYS A 106 14.44 -1.19 8.61
C LYS A 106 12.94 -0.90 8.56
N VAL A 107 12.59 0.34 8.21
CA VAL A 107 11.23 0.74 7.89
C VAL A 107 11.02 0.43 6.42
N TYR A 108 10.14 -0.52 6.11
CA TYR A 108 9.74 -0.75 4.73
C TYR A 108 8.73 0.30 4.32
N LEU A 109 8.97 0.92 3.16
CA LEU A 109 8.08 1.92 2.59
C LEU A 109 7.37 1.30 1.39
N THR A 110 6.06 1.32 1.42
CA THR A 110 5.20 0.93 0.32
C THR A 110 4.44 2.13 -0.19
N ALA A 111 4.08 2.07 -1.47
CA ALA A 111 3.20 3.04 -2.06
C ALA A 111 2.08 2.33 -2.79
N THR A 112 0.86 2.75 -2.52
CA THR A 112 -0.30 2.39 -3.29
C THR A 112 -0.79 3.68 -3.98
N PRO A 113 -0.42 3.94 -5.25
CA PRO A 113 -1.06 4.99 -6.04
C PRO A 113 -2.56 4.71 -6.12
N GLU A 114 -3.31 5.23 -5.15
CA GLU A 114 -4.66 4.78 -4.79
C GLU A 114 -5.74 5.12 -5.81
N ARG A 115 -5.37 5.66 -6.98
CA ARG A 115 -6.35 6.03 -7.98
C ARG A 115 -6.02 5.69 -9.42
N GLN A 116 -4.77 5.38 -9.80
CA GLN A 116 -4.40 5.52 -11.20
C GLN A 116 -3.26 4.58 -11.66
N CYS A 117 -3.56 3.70 -12.62
CA CYS A 117 -2.55 3.14 -13.51
C CYS A 117 -1.96 4.14 -14.53
N PRO A 118 -2.58 5.29 -14.87
CA PRO A 118 -1.90 6.29 -15.68
C PRO A 118 -0.60 6.79 -15.04
N PHE A 119 0.47 6.84 -15.83
CA PHE A 119 1.79 7.30 -15.39
C PHE A 119 2.16 8.64 -16.06
N PRO A 120 2.77 9.60 -15.34
CA PRO A 120 3.14 9.54 -13.91
C PRO A 120 1.92 9.72 -12.99
N ASP A 121 1.95 9.07 -11.82
CA ASP A 121 0.92 9.27 -10.80
C ASP A 121 0.92 10.73 -10.31
N ALA A 122 -0.27 11.35 -10.29
CA ALA A 122 -0.45 12.77 -10.00
C ALA A 122 -0.19 13.16 -8.53
N TRP A 123 -0.24 12.19 -7.60
CA TRP A 123 -0.21 12.43 -6.16
C TRP A 123 1.12 12.01 -5.55
N ILE A 124 1.55 10.79 -5.85
CA ILE A 124 2.76 10.17 -5.28
C ILE A 124 3.93 10.10 -6.27
N GLY A 125 3.79 10.61 -7.50
CA GLY A 125 4.86 10.60 -8.50
C GLY A 125 6.16 11.24 -8.04
N GLY A 126 6.09 12.33 -7.24
CA GLY A 126 7.26 12.94 -6.61
C GLY A 126 7.94 12.03 -5.57
N ALA A 127 7.14 11.33 -4.78
CA ALA A 127 7.62 10.37 -3.80
C ALA A 127 8.26 9.15 -4.48
N LEU A 128 7.62 8.59 -5.51
CA LEU A 128 8.15 7.43 -6.27
C LEU A 128 9.52 7.72 -6.89
N LYS A 129 9.76 8.95 -7.37
CA LYS A 129 11.05 9.39 -7.90
C LYS A 129 12.19 9.38 -6.88
N THR A 130 11.90 9.30 -5.58
CA THR A 130 12.95 9.20 -4.56
C THR A 130 13.68 7.86 -4.57
N GLY A 131 13.08 6.80 -5.15
CA GLY A 131 13.64 5.45 -5.15
C GLY A 131 13.67 4.78 -3.76
N LEU A 132 12.93 5.32 -2.79
CA LEU A 132 12.91 4.83 -1.40
C LEU A 132 11.86 3.75 -1.14
N PHE A 133 10.95 3.52 -2.08
CA PHE A 133 9.87 2.55 -1.94
C PHE A 133 10.34 1.14 -2.26
N ASP A 134 10.09 0.21 -1.33
CA ASP A 134 10.40 -1.21 -1.47
C ASP A 134 9.35 -1.93 -2.33
N TYR A 135 8.08 -1.56 -2.15
CA TYR A 135 6.93 -2.18 -2.79
C TYR A 135 5.99 -1.12 -3.37
N VAL A 136 5.58 -1.29 -4.63
CA VAL A 136 4.62 -0.39 -5.28
C VAL A 136 3.43 -1.18 -5.81
N TRP A 137 2.21 -0.84 -5.38
CA TRP A 137 0.97 -1.52 -5.74
C TRP A 137 0.17 -0.67 -6.74
N VAL A 138 0.38 -0.90 -8.03
CA VAL A 138 -0.30 -0.10 -9.06
C VAL A 138 -1.70 -0.66 -9.29
N GLN A 139 -2.72 0.19 -9.20
CA GLN A 139 -4.12 -0.22 -9.38
C GLN A 139 -4.51 -0.23 -10.87
N PHE A 140 -4.66 -1.42 -11.45
CA PHE A 140 -4.99 -1.63 -12.87
C PHE A 140 -6.50 -1.83 -13.11
N TYR A 141 -7.33 -1.01 -12.48
CA TYR A 141 -8.79 -1.04 -12.57
C TYR A 141 -9.38 0.37 -12.44
N ASN A 142 -10.66 0.54 -12.81
CA ASN A 142 -11.36 1.83 -12.90
C ASN A 142 -10.71 2.89 -13.81
N ASN A 143 -9.78 2.49 -14.67
CA ASN A 143 -9.00 3.37 -15.55
C ASN A 143 -8.87 2.72 -16.95
N PRO A 144 -9.84 2.95 -17.86
CA PRO A 144 -9.86 2.38 -19.21
C PRO A 144 -8.53 2.49 -20.00
N PRO A 145 -7.74 3.58 -19.91
CA PRO A 145 -6.50 3.72 -20.68
C PRO A 145 -5.39 2.73 -20.31
N CYS A 146 -5.49 2.04 -19.18
CA CYS A 146 -4.40 1.21 -18.67
C CYS A 146 -4.89 -0.03 -17.92
N GLN A 147 -6.18 -0.31 -17.88
CA GLN A 147 -6.72 -1.54 -17.30
C GLN A 147 -6.92 -2.63 -18.36
N TYR A 148 -7.23 -3.84 -17.88
CA TYR A 148 -7.72 -4.91 -18.75
C TYR A 148 -9.17 -4.63 -19.21
N ALA A 149 -9.42 -4.75 -20.50
CA ALA A 149 -10.73 -4.48 -21.10
C ALA A 149 -11.12 -5.52 -22.17
N GLY A 150 -10.80 -6.80 -21.91
CA GLY A 150 -11.00 -7.89 -22.87
C GLY A 150 -9.77 -8.17 -23.75
N ASP A 151 -8.77 -7.29 -23.70
CA ASP A 151 -7.45 -7.49 -24.26
C ASP A 151 -6.36 -6.92 -23.32
N LEU A 152 -5.11 -7.33 -23.55
CA LEU A 152 -3.98 -7.05 -22.69
C LEU A 152 -3.25 -5.73 -23.03
N THR A 153 -3.51 -5.12 -24.18
CA THR A 153 -2.67 -4.07 -24.79
C THR A 153 -2.45 -2.89 -23.85
N ASN A 154 -3.53 -2.30 -23.35
CA ASN A 154 -3.46 -1.11 -22.48
C ASN A 154 -2.76 -1.40 -21.15
N LEU A 155 -3.04 -2.57 -20.56
CA LEU A 155 -2.43 -2.99 -19.30
C LEU A 155 -0.94 -3.25 -19.49
N GLU A 156 -0.54 -3.94 -20.56
CA GLU A 156 0.86 -4.25 -20.85
C GLU A 156 1.69 -2.99 -21.11
N ASP A 157 1.15 -2.04 -21.88
CA ASP A 157 1.82 -0.78 -22.17
C ASP A 157 2.00 0.07 -20.92
N ALA A 158 0.95 0.19 -20.10
CA ALA A 158 1.06 0.87 -18.81
C ALA A 158 2.04 0.16 -17.88
N TRP A 159 2.00 -1.17 -17.82
CA TRP A 159 2.94 -1.96 -17.03
C TRP A 159 4.39 -1.71 -17.46
N LYS A 160 4.69 -1.73 -18.76
CA LYS A 160 6.02 -1.38 -19.31
C LYS A 160 6.44 0.03 -18.92
N GLN A 161 5.51 0.99 -18.95
CA GLN A 161 5.78 2.37 -18.58
C GLN A 161 6.16 2.49 -17.09
N TRP A 162 5.42 1.83 -16.20
CA TRP A 162 5.76 1.78 -14.77
C TRP A 162 7.12 1.14 -14.54
N MET A 163 7.37 -0.04 -15.14
CA MET A 163 8.62 -0.78 -14.99
C MET A 163 9.86 -0.06 -15.50
N SER A 164 9.72 0.75 -16.56
CA SER A 164 10.83 1.55 -17.11
C SER A 164 11.08 2.85 -16.36
N SER A 165 10.09 3.37 -15.63
CA SER A 165 10.14 4.72 -15.08
C SER A 165 10.42 4.80 -13.58
N ILE A 166 10.31 3.68 -12.84
CA ILE A 166 10.53 3.67 -11.39
C ILE A 166 11.73 2.79 -11.02
N GLN A 167 12.52 3.26 -10.05
CA GLN A 167 13.59 2.50 -9.43
C GLN A 167 13.06 1.91 -8.12
N THR A 168 12.30 0.83 -8.21
CA THR A 168 11.80 0.11 -7.02
C THR A 168 12.24 -1.35 -7.05
N THR A 169 12.21 -1.97 -5.88
CA THR A 169 12.63 -3.36 -5.71
C THR A 169 11.55 -4.31 -6.27
N LYS A 170 10.27 -4.04 -6.01
CA LYS A 170 9.16 -4.85 -6.54
C LYS A 170 7.92 -4.01 -6.88
N VAL A 171 7.29 -4.34 -7.99
CA VAL A 171 6.02 -3.77 -8.45
C VAL A 171 4.97 -4.87 -8.45
N PHE A 172 3.80 -4.57 -7.91
CA PHE A 172 2.66 -5.48 -7.84
C PHE A 172 1.52 -5.00 -8.72
N LEU A 173 0.84 -5.96 -9.33
CA LEU A 173 -0.38 -5.77 -10.11
C LEU A 173 -1.59 -5.73 -9.15
N GLY A 174 -2.11 -4.54 -8.86
CA GLY A 174 -3.32 -4.34 -8.08
C GLY A 174 -4.56 -4.60 -8.93
N LEU A 175 -5.38 -5.57 -8.51
CA LEU A 175 -6.60 -5.99 -9.21
C LEU A 175 -7.77 -6.11 -8.23
N PRO A 176 -9.00 -5.89 -8.68
CA PRO A 176 -10.18 -6.12 -7.87
C PRO A 176 -10.40 -7.63 -7.71
N ALA A 177 -10.69 -8.06 -6.48
CA ALA A 177 -10.90 -9.46 -6.15
C ALA A 177 -12.25 -10.02 -6.63
N ALA A 178 -13.21 -9.15 -6.96
CA ALA A 178 -14.53 -9.51 -7.45
C ALA A 178 -15.05 -8.46 -8.45
N PRO A 179 -15.93 -8.83 -9.39
CA PRO A 179 -16.53 -7.88 -10.33
C PRO A 179 -17.21 -6.70 -9.63
N GLU A 180 -17.85 -6.93 -8.49
CA GLU A 180 -18.60 -5.93 -7.73
C GLU A 180 -17.69 -4.97 -6.94
N ALA A 181 -16.41 -5.30 -6.81
CA ALA A 181 -15.42 -4.46 -6.12
C ALA A 181 -14.90 -3.30 -7.00
N THR A 182 -15.29 -3.26 -8.28
CA THR A 182 -14.83 -2.26 -9.24
C THR A 182 -15.94 -1.84 -10.20
N GLY A 183 -15.85 -0.64 -10.78
CA GLY A 183 -16.69 -0.25 -11.92
C GLY A 183 -16.18 -0.84 -13.25
N SER A 184 -14.89 -1.12 -13.36
CA SER A 184 -14.29 -1.75 -14.55
C SER A 184 -12.87 -2.30 -14.28
N GLY A 185 -12.33 -3.13 -15.20
CA GLY A 185 -10.99 -3.68 -15.07
C GLY A 185 -10.87 -4.98 -14.27
N PHE A 186 -11.99 -5.65 -13.98
CA PHE A 186 -11.97 -6.99 -13.39
C PHE A 186 -11.41 -8.02 -14.38
N ILE A 187 -10.56 -8.91 -13.87
CA ILE A 187 -9.92 -9.98 -14.64
C ILE A 187 -10.28 -11.32 -13.98
N PRO A 188 -10.99 -12.21 -14.70
CA PRO A 188 -11.21 -13.58 -14.25
C PRO A 188 -9.88 -14.31 -13.95
N ALA A 189 -9.87 -15.18 -12.94
CA ALA A 189 -8.65 -15.84 -12.47
C ALA A 189 -7.98 -16.71 -13.55
N ASP A 190 -8.77 -17.39 -14.38
CA ASP A 190 -8.32 -18.16 -15.53
C ASP A 190 -7.64 -17.28 -16.59
N THR A 191 -8.21 -16.10 -16.86
CA THR A 191 -7.66 -15.11 -17.80
C THR A 191 -6.39 -14.47 -17.25
N LEU A 192 -6.38 -14.13 -15.96
CA LEU A 192 -5.20 -13.58 -15.28
C LEU A 192 -4.00 -14.55 -15.39
N THR A 193 -4.23 -15.82 -15.12
CA THR A 193 -3.18 -16.84 -15.10
C THR A 193 -2.73 -17.28 -16.49
N SER A 194 -3.66 -17.40 -17.44
CA SER A 194 -3.37 -17.91 -18.78
C SER A 194 -2.92 -16.85 -19.79
N GLN A 195 -3.31 -15.58 -19.62
CA GLN A 195 -3.03 -14.52 -20.59
C GLN A 195 -2.23 -13.36 -19.98
N VAL A 196 -2.72 -12.77 -18.89
CA VAL A 196 -2.16 -11.53 -18.34
C VAL A 196 -0.75 -11.75 -17.79
N LEU A 197 -0.59 -12.68 -16.84
CA LEU A 197 0.69 -12.92 -16.19
C LEU A 197 1.81 -13.33 -17.15
N PRO A 198 1.58 -14.23 -18.12
CA PRO A 198 2.58 -14.51 -19.15
C PRO A 198 3.01 -13.28 -19.95
N GLY A 199 2.08 -12.39 -20.31
CA GLY A 199 2.38 -11.19 -21.09
C GLY A 199 3.20 -10.15 -20.34
N ILE A 200 3.00 -10.01 -19.02
CA ILE A 200 3.75 -9.02 -18.21
C ILE A 200 5.03 -9.58 -17.55
N LYS A 201 5.19 -10.91 -17.44
CA LYS A 201 6.36 -11.59 -16.82
C LYS A 201 7.69 -11.40 -17.55
N GLY A 202 7.70 -10.90 -18.78
CA GLY A 202 8.91 -10.64 -19.56
C GLY A 202 9.74 -9.42 -19.09
N LEU A 203 9.26 -8.68 -18.10
CA LEU A 203 9.82 -7.40 -17.66
C LEU A 203 10.38 -7.56 -16.23
N LYS A 204 11.67 -7.22 -16.04
CA LYS A 204 12.43 -7.43 -14.80
C LYS A 204 11.68 -6.95 -13.54
N SER A 205 11.17 -7.89 -12.74
CA SER A 205 10.87 -7.84 -11.28
C SER A 205 9.51 -8.41 -10.84
N MET A 206 8.87 -9.28 -11.65
CA MET A 206 7.67 -9.96 -11.19
C MET A 206 7.96 -11.12 -10.23
N GLU A 207 7.63 -10.93 -8.95
CA GLU A 207 7.12 -12.02 -8.11
C GLU A 207 5.59 -11.91 -8.07
N GLY A 208 4.97 -12.40 -9.14
CA GLY A 208 3.56 -12.80 -9.20
C GLY A 208 2.52 -11.69 -9.44
N SER A 209 1.39 -12.07 -10.06
CA SER A 209 0.08 -11.65 -9.50
C SER A 209 0.18 -11.83 -8.00
N CYS A 210 -0.49 -10.99 -7.20
CA CYS A 210 -0.42 -11.13 -5.76
C CYS A 210 -0.26 -12.60 -5.34
N CYS A 211 0.68 -12.76 -4.43
CA CYS A 211 0.75 -13.89 -3.54
C CYS A 211 1.55 -15.08 -4.12
N GLY A 212 2.89 -14.93 -4.14
CA GLY A 212 3.79 -16.08 -4.02
C GLY A 212 3.60 -16.78 -2.67
N PRO A 213 3.98 -18.06 -2.53
CA PRO A 213 3.52 -18.96 -1.46
C PRO A 213 3.82 -18.50 -0.02
N ASN A 214 4.70 -17.52 0.20
CA ASN A 214 5.20 -17.14 1.52
C ASN A 214 5.12 -15.62 1.83
N THR A 215 4.31 -14.84 1.11
CA THR A 215 4.18 -13.40 1.42
C THR A 215 2.72 -12.98 1.38
N MET A 216 2.10 -13.04 2.56
CA MET A 216 0.84 -12.40 2.82
C MET A 216 1.14 -10.98 3.33
N MET A 217 0.50 -9.96 2.76
CA MET A 217 0.55 -8.60 3.29
C MET A 217 -0.85 -8.18 3.72
N ILE A 218 -0.98 -7.63 4.92
CA ILE A 218 -2.25 -7.10 5.43
C ILE A 218 -2.13 -5.58 5.46
N ARG A 219 -2.96 -4.91 4.65
CA ARG A 219 -3.04 -3.44 4.64
C ARG A 219 -4.13 -2.98 5.60
N LEU A 220 -3.79 -2.01 6.43
CA LEU A 220 -4.68 -1.39 7.40
C LEU A 220 -4.87 0.08 7.00
N ALA A 221 -5.97 0.38 6.28
CA ALA A 221 -6.26 1.73 5.76
C ALA A 221 -7.05 2.60 6.76
N ILE A 222 -6.84 3.93 6.71
CA ILE A 222 -7.47 4.93 7.60
C ILE A 222 -8.37 5.88 6.77
N ALA A 223 -9.61 5.50 6.47
CA ALA A 223 -10.51 6.31 5.64
C ALA A 223 -11.75 6.87 6.38
N PRO A 224 -12.08 8.16 6.26
CA PRO A 224 -13.44 8.68 6.40
C PRO A 224 -14.13 8.81 5.02
N PRO A 225 -15.46 8.60 4.87
CA PRO A 225 -16.40 7.95 5.77
C PRO A 225 -16.59 6.47 5.39
N LEU A 226 -16.54 5.59 6.39
CA LEU A 226 -16.98 4.19 6.33
C LEU A 226 -16.24 3.27 5.34
N LYS A 227 -15.05 2.81 5.75
CA LYS A 227 -14.65 1.38 5.74
C LYS A 227 -13.16 1.28 6.11
N ALA A 228 -12.85 0.41 7.05
CA ALA A 228 -11.52 -0.17 7.14
C ALA A 228 -11.53 -1.38 6.21
N THR A 229 -10.67 -1.36 5.20
CA THR A 229 -10.48 -2.52 4.33
C THR A 229 -9.29 -3.28 4.88
N PHE A 230 -9.52 -4.46 5.43
CA PHE A 230 -8.48 -5.45 5.60
C PHE A 230 -8.22 -6.04 4.21
N GLU A 231 -7.23 -5.50 3.51
CA GLU A 231 -6.79 -6.10 2.26
C GLU A 231 -5.74 -7.15 2.62
N THR A 232 -6.18 -8.39 2.74
CA THR A 232 -5.30 -9.55 2.77
C THR A 232 -4.81 -9.80 1.35
N PHE A 233 -3.58 -9.42 1.06
CA PHE A 233 -2.89 -9.81 -0.15
C PHE A 233 -2.25 -11.17 0.10
N GLY A 234 -3.02 -12.25 -0.08
CA GLY A 234 -2.58 -13.64 0.11
C GLY A 234 -3.52 -14.63 -0.59
N GLN A 235 -2.97 -15.68 -1.23
CA GLN A 235 -3.77 -16.80 -1.72
C GLN A 235 -4.32 -17.56 -0.50
N ASN A 236 -5.56 -17.28 -0.11
CA ASN A 236 -6.35 -18.31 0.54
C ASN A 236 -6.58 -19.38 -0.52
N HIS A 237 -6.13 -20.60 -0.22
CA HIS A 237 -6.22 -21.79 -1.06
C HIS A 237 -7.35 -21.71 -2.12
N ILE A 238 -6.96 -21.55 -3.38
CA ILE A 238 -7.82 -21.86 -4.50
C ILE A 238 -7.87 -23.39 -4.57
N THR A 239 -8.89 -23.97 -3.94
CA THR A 239 -9.42 -25.28 -4.31
C THR A 239 -10.65 -25.08 -5.15
#